data_AF-A0A2D5ZWI1-F1
#
_entry.id   AF-A0A2D5ZWI1-F1
#
_cell.length_a   1.000
_cell.length_b   1.000
_cell.length_c   1.000
_cell.angle_alpha   90.00
_cell.angle_beta   90.00
_cell.angle_gamma   90.00
#
_symmetry.space_group_name_H-M   'P 1'
#
loop_
_entity.id
_entity.type
_entity.pdbx_description
1 polymer ?
#
loop_
_entity_poly.entity_id
_entity_poly.type
_entity_poly.pdbx_seq_one_letter_code
_entity_poly.pdbx_strand_id
1 'polypeptide(L)'
;MDLDTASAENVLNLHFSMESYTYITSESISADVLRQKYLENRLSMRDIAKEFMCSKTQVRNLLLKHEIPLREPSKYHKDHSRSFGKRQVNGEAVDHKKELRIIETIKGMREEGMTARAIARTLDTMKIPTKKQGKGWHHHMVITILKREGFYETKCKPGRKK
;
A
#
# COMPACT_ATOMS: atom_id res chain seq x y z
N MET A 1 -67.62 -19.51 21.80
CA MET A 1 -66.41 -20.36 21.72
C MET A 1 -65.98 -20.38 20.27
N ASP A 2 -64.71 -20.63 20.05
CA ASP A 2 -63.99 -20.70 18.78
C ASP A 2 -63.00 -19.55 18.61
N LEU A 3 -61.84 -19.91 19.16
CA LEU A 3 -60.58 -19.21 19.35
C LEU A 3 -59.88 -18.93 18.01
N ASP A 4 -59.28 -17.73 17.92
CA ASP A 4 -57.98 -17.43 17.34
C ASP A 4 -57.51 -18.21 16.11
N THR A 5 -57.91 -17.73 14.92
CA THR A 5 -57.24 -18.00 13.64
C THR A 5 -56.36 -16.82 13.20
N ALA A 6 -55.83 -16.03 14.14
CA ALA A 6 -54.93 -14.90 13.88
C ALA A 6 -53.48 -15.13 14.35
N SER A 7 -53.11 -16.36 14.71
CA SER A 7 -51.79 -16.67 15.31
C SER A 7 -50.87 -17.53 14.44
N ALA A 8 -51.27 -17.86 13.20
CA ALA A 8 -50.43 -18.68 12.31
C ALA A 8 -49.56 -17.85 11.34
N GLU A 9 -50.00 -16.65 10.95
CA GLU A 9 -49.26 -15.81 9.98
C GLU A 9 -48.07 -15.07 10.62
N ASN A 10 -48.01 -15.02 11.96
CA ASN A 10 -46.96 -14.30 12.70
C ASN A 10 -45.76 -15.16 13.11
N VAL A 11 -45.81 -16.49 12.94
CA VAL A 11 -44.67 -17.38 13.25
C VAL A 11 -43.70 -17.47 12.06
N LEU A 12 -44.19 -17.33 10.82
CA LEU A 12 -43.36 -17.35 9.61
C LEU A 12 -42.53 -16.07 9.41
N ASN A 13 -42.93 -14.95 10.03
CA ASN A 13 -42.20 -13.68 9.92
C ASN A 13 -41.10 -13.47 10.98
N LEU A 14 -40.99 -14.32 12.00
CA LEU A 14 -39.88 -14.23 12.98
C LEU A 14 -38.72 -15.21 12.70
N HIS A 15 -38.98 -16.33 12.00
CA HIS A 15 -37.91 -17.28 11.62
C HIS A 15 -37.09 -16.78 10.42
N PHE A 16 -37.65 -15.88 9.60
CA PHE A 16 -36.97 -15.28 8.45
C PHE A 16 -35.94 -14.19 8.85
N SER A 17 -35.98 -13.72 10.10
CA SER A 17 -35.15 -12.60 10.56
C SER A 17 -33.74 -12.99 11.00
N MET A 18 -33.45 -14.28 11.21
CA MET A 18 -32.13 -14.69 11.75
C MET A 18 -31.43 -15.77 10.92
N GLU A 19 -32.15 -16.47 10.05
CA GLU A 19 -31.57 -17.49 9.17
C GLU A 19 -31.25 -17.00 7.75
N SER A 20 -31.77 -15.85 7.30
CA SER A 20 -31.26 -15.19 6.08
C SER A 20 -29.87 -14.58 6.28
N TYR A 21 -29.40 -14.52 7.53
CA TYR A 21 -28.03 -14.18 7.91
C TYR A 21 -27.11 -15.43 7.95
N THR A 22 -27.59 -16.59 7.50
CA THR A 22 -26.75 -17.78 7.38
C THR A 22 -25.95 -17.75 6.08
N TYR A 23 -24.74 -17.24 6.23
CA TYR A 23 -23.56 -17.72 5.51
C TYR A 23 -23.70 -17.80 3.98
N ILE A 24 -23.57 -16.66 3.30
CA ILE A 24 -22.92 -16.69 1.99
C ILE A 24 -21.49 -17.15 2.26
N THR A 25 -21.31 -18.47 2.27
CA THR A 25 -20.02 -19.11 2.38
C THR A 25 -19.15 -18.53 1.29
N SER A 26 -17.93 -18.19 1.68
CA SER A 26 -16.94 -17.56 0.81
C SER A 26 -16.62 -18.37 -0.47
N GLU A 27 -17.12 -19.60 -0.58
CA GLU A 27 -16.73 -20.59 -1.57
C GLU A 27 -17.35 -20.39 -2.96
N SER A 28 -18.45 -19.65 -3.13
CA SER A 28 -19.02 -19.48 -4.48
C SER A 28 -19.83 -18.19 -4.69
N ILE A 29 -19.15 -17.05 -4.77
CA ILE A 29 -19.78 -15.85 -5.37
C ILE A 29 -19.95 -16.10 -6.88
N SER A 30 -21.18 -15.93 -7.39
CA SER A 30 -21.49 -16.12 -8.81
C SER A 30 -20.79 -15.07 -9.69
N ALA A 31 -20.53 -15.45 -10.95
CA ALA A 31 -19.86 -14.58 -11.91
C ALA A 31 -20.65 -13.28 -12.16
N ASP A 32 -21.97 -13.38 -12.24
CA ASP A 32 -22.84 -12.24 -12.56
C ASP A 32 -22.84 -11.19 -11.45
N VAL A 33 -22.91 -11.63 -10.19
CA VAL A 33 -22.82 -10.73 -9.02
C VAL A 33 -21.47 -10.02 -8.98
N LEU A 34 -20.38 -10.74 -9.28
CA LEU A 34 -19.05 -10.14 -9.37
C LEU A 34 -18.95 -9.13 -10.52
N ARG A 35 -19.51 -9.44 -11.71
CA ARG A 35 -19.54 -8.52 -12.85
C ARG A 35 -20.32 -7.25 -12.51
N GLN A 36 -21.51 -7.39 -11.93
CA GLN A 36 -22.33 -6.25 -11.52
C GLN A 36 -21.59 -5.38 -10.49
N LYS A 37 -21.10 -5.96 -9.40
CA LYS A 37 -20.43 -5.21 -8.33
C LYS A 37 -19.10 -4.59 -8.77
N TYR A 38 -18.31 -5.33 -9.55
CA TYR A 38 -16.96 -4.91 -9.96
C TYR A 38 -16.93 -4.08 -11.24
N LEU A 39 -17.73 -4.37 -12.25
CA LEU A 39 -17.73 -3.59 -13.49
C LEU A 39 -18.75 -2.46 -13.42
N GLU A 40 -20.01 -2.75 -13.10
CA GLU A 40 -21.07 -1.72 -13.16
C GLU A 40 -20.98 -0.76 -11.96
N ASN A 41 -21.00 -1.30 -10.74
CA ASN A 41 -21.00 -0.49 -9.51
C ASN A 41 -19.62 0.05 -9.13
N ARG A 42 -18.57 -0.32 -9.90
CA ARG A 42 -17.17 0.10 -9.70
C ARG A 42 -16.62 -0.10 -8.29
N LEU A 43 -17.20 -0.98 -7.46
CA LEU A 43 -16.75 -1.23 -6.09
C LEU A 43 -15.34 -1.80 -6.07
N SER A 44 -14.55 -1.45 -5.04
CA SER A 44 -13.22 -2.02 -4.90
C SER A 44 -13.30 -3.49 -4.45
N MET A 45 -12.29 -4.31 -4.78
CA MET A 45 -12.21 -5.68 -4.27
C MET A 45 -12.28 -5.76 -2.74
N ARG A 46 -11.86 -4.71 -2.02
CA ARG A 46 -11.97 -4.66 -0.54
C ARG A 46 -13.39 -4.41 -0.07
N ASP A 47 -14.16 -3.62 -0.81
CA ASP A 47 -15.54 -3.31 -0.43
C ASP A 47 -16.44 -4.51 -0.72
N ILE A 48 -16.24 -5.18 -1.87
CA ILE A 48 -16.85 -6.47 -2.17
C ILE A 48 -16.48 -7.50 -1.08
N ALA A 49 -15.20 -7.54 -0.69
CA ALA A 49 -14.74 -8.43 0.37
C ALA A 49 -15.46 -8.17 1.72
N LYS A 50 -15.69 -6.91 2.08
CA LYS A 50 -16.44 -6.55 3.30
C LYS A 50 -17.91 -6.96 3.21
N GLU A 51 -18.53 -6.73 2.06
CA GLU A 51 -19.94 -7.05 1.82
C GLU A 51 -20.19 -8.56 1.91
N PHE A 52 -19.29 -9.37 1.35
CA PHE A 52 -19.38 -10.85 1.35
C PHE A 52 -18.53 -11.52 2.44
N MET A 53 -18.04 -10.75 3.43
CA MET A 53 -17.19 -11.21 4.54
C MET A 53 -16.05 -12.17 4.13
N CYS A 54 -15.45 -11.96 2.95
CA CYS A 54 -14.39 -12.80 2.41
C CYS A 54 -13.07 -12.04 2.34
N SER A 55 -11.97 -12.74 2.09
CA SER A 55 -10.70 -12.05 1.92
C SER A 55 -10.63 -11.34 0.57
N LYS A 56 -9.96 -10.18 0.51
CA LYS A 56 -9.69 -9.48 -0.77
C LYS A 56 -8.98 -10.42 -1.79
N THR A 57 -8.10 -11.29 -1.29
CA THR A 57 -7.39 -12.27 -2.12
C THR A 57 -8.35 -13.27 -2.75
N GLN A 58 -9.37 -13.70 -2.01
CA GLN A 58 -10.40 -14.59 -2.49
C GLN A 58 -11.27 -13.95 -3.56
N VAL A 59 -11.72 -12.70 -3.37
CA VAL A 59 -12.41 -11.93 -4.41
C VAL A 59 -11.57 -11.85 -5.68
N ARG A 60 -10.26 -11.59 -5.55
CA ARG A 60 -9.34 -11.59 -6.70
C ARG A 60 -9.28 -12.96 -7.39
N ASN A 61 -9.18 -14.04 -6.64
CA ASN A 61 -9.13 -15.39 -7.20
C ASN A 61 -10.44 -15.74 -7.92
N LEU A 62 -11.59 -15.33 -7.37
CA LEU A 62 -12.90 -15.52 -8.00
C LEU A 62 -13.04 -14.70 -9.29
N LEU A 63 -12.58 -13.45 -9.32
CA LEU A 63 -12.54 -12.65 -10.55
C LEU A 63 -11.71 -13.33 -11.63
N LEU A 64 -10.54 -13.88 -11.27
CA LEU A 64 -9.69 -14.62 -12.20
C LEU A 64 -10.33 -15.94 -12.65
N LYS A 65 -10.96 -16.69 -11.72
CA LYS A 65 -11.65 -17.95 -12.00
C LYS A 65 -12.82 -17.77 -12.99
N HIS A 66 -13.53 -16.64 -12.88
CA HIS A 66 -14.67 -16.29 -13.75
C HIS A 66 -14.26 -15.47 -14.99
N GLU A 67 -12.96 -15.37 -15.28
CA GLU A 67 -12.41 -14.64 -16.44
C GLU A 67 -12.85 -13.17 -16.50
N ILE A 68 -13.05 -12.53 -15.34
CA ILE A 68 -13.38 -11.12 -15.24
C ILE A 68 -12.05 -10.32 -15.22
N PRO A 69 -11.84 -9.40 -16.18
CA PRO A 69 -10.58 -8.68 -16.28
C PRO A 69 -10.34 -7.81 -15.05
N LEU A 70 -9.15 -7.93 -14.46
CA LEU A 70 -8.75 -7.09 -13.33
C LEU A 70 -8.47 -5.68 -13.84
N ARG A 71 -8.99 -4.68 -13.12
CA ARG A 71 -8.67 -3.26 -13.37
C ARG A 71 -7.17 -3.05 -13.23
N GLU A 72 -6.64 -2.17 -14.09
CA GLU A 72 -5.26 -1.74 -14.00
C GLU A 72 -4.95 -1.23 -12.58
N PRO A 73 -3.76 -1.55 -12.04
CA PRO A 73 -3.33 -0.93 -10.79
C PRO A 73 -3.36 0.58 -10.96
N SER A 74 -3.87 1.30 -9.95
CA SER A 74 -3.85 2.75 -9.99
C SER A 74 -2.41 3.22 -10.17
N LYS A 75 -2.16 4.09 -11.17
CA LYS A 75 -0.83 4.67 -11.44
C LYS A 75 -0.30 5.53 -10.29
N TYR A 76 -1.07 5.69 -9.22
CA TYR A 76 -0.71 6.41 -8.00
C TYR A 76 0.14 5.56 -7.05
N HIS A 77 1.27 5.05 -7.54
CA HIS A 77 2.43 4.92 -6.68
C HIS A 77 3.04 6.32 -6.61
N LYS A 78 2.53 7.19 -5.74
CA LYS A 78 3.29 8.39 -5.39
C LYS A 78 4.65 7.87 -4.98
N ASP A 79 5.68 8.22 -5.73
CA ASP A 79 7.04 7.98 -5.30
C ASP A 79 7.17 8.72 -3.98
N HIS A 80 7.20 7.97 -2.88
CA HIS A 80 7.34 8.53 -1.53
C HIS A 80 8.74 9.12 -1.33
N SER A 81 9.59 9.06 -2.35
CA SER A 81 10.85 9.75 -2.44
C SER A 81 10.65 11.27 -2.51
N ARG A 82 10.32 11.85 -1.35
CA ARG A 82 10.88 13.15 -0.97
C ARG A 82 12.40 12.96 -0.85
N SER A 83 13.08 12.68 -1.96
CA SER A 83 14.51 12.42 -2.00
C SER A 83 15.26 13.58 -1.36
N PHE A 84 16.30 13.25 -0.60
CA PHE A 84 17.22 14.26 -0.11
C PHE A 84 17.86 14.96 -1.32
N GLY A 85 17.91 16.30 -1.31
CA GLY A 85 18.34 17.14 -2.43
C GLY A 85 17.20 17.85 -3.17
N LYS A 86 15.95 17.40 -3.04
CA LYS A 86 14.77 17.98 -3.74
C LYS A 86 13.74 18.51 -2.74
N ARG A 87 13.19 19.68 -3.00
CA ARG A 87 12.03 20.26 -2.29
C ARG A 87 10.85 20.42 -3.24
N GLN A 88 9.64 20.41 -2.73
CA GLN A 88 8.45 20.71 -3.53
C GLN A 88 8.08 22.18 -3.37
N VAL A 89 7.92 22.89 -4.49
CA VAL A 89 7.42 24.27 -4.54
C VAL A 89 6.34 24.29 -5.63
N ASN A 90 5.12 24.72 -5.31
CA ASN A 90 3.99 24.77 -6.24
C ASN A 90 3.71 23.45 -7.01
N GLY A 91 3.96 22.29 -6.37
CA GLY A 91 3.75 20.97 -6.98
C GLY A 91 4.94 20.45 -7.81
N GLU A 92 5.92 21.31 -8.11
CA GLU A 92 7.12 20.94 -8.85
C GLU A 92 8.29 20.60 -7.92
N ALA A 93 9.16 19.70 -8.37
CA ALA A 93 10.36 19.29 -7.64
C ALA A 93 11.53 20.21 -7.98
N VAL A 94 11.84 21.13 -7.07
CA VAL A 94 12.95 22.09 -7.19
C VAL A 94 14.14 21.63 -6.35
N ASP A 95 15.35 21.94 -6.79
CA ASP A 95 16.57 21.63 -6.06
C ASP A 95 16.68 22.38 -4.73
N HIS A 96 17.12 21.68 -3.68
CA HIS A 96 17.39 22.25 -2.37
C HIS A 96 18.90 22.44 -2.19
N LYS A 97 19.39 23.66 -2.45
CA LYS A 97 20.84 23.99 -2.47
C LYS A 97 21.62 23.48 -1.27
N LYS A 98 21.10 23.60 -0.04
CA LYS A 98 21.79 23.11 1.17
C LYS A 98 21.89 21.58 1.22
N GLU A 99 20.84 20.88 0.76
CA GLU A 99 20.85 19.42 0.75
C GLU A 99 21.77 18.89 -0.34
N LEU A 100 21.86 19.58 -1.48
CA LEU A 100 22.82 19.26 -2.55
C LEU A 100 24.28 19.38 -2.07
N ARG A 101 24.62 20.42 -1.30
CA ARG A 101 25.96 20.54 -0.69
C ARG A 101 26.30 19.35 0.21
N ILE A 102 25.32 18.89 0.99
CA ILE A 102 25.50 17.73 1.87
C ILE A 102 25.68 16.44 1.03
N ILE A 103 24.94 16.30 -0.07
CA ILE A 103 25.14 15.16 -0.99
C ILE A 103 26.56 15.15 -1.53
N GLU A 104 27.08 16.32 -1.93
CA GLU A 104 28.46 16.41 -2.40
C GLU A 104 29.47 16.02 -1.32
N THR A 105 29.25 16.46 -0.06
CA THR A 105 30.11 16.00 1.05
C THR A 105 30.03 14.50 1.27
N ILE A 106 28.84 13.88 1.15
CA ILE A 106 28.66 12.43 1.29
C ILE A 106 29.42 11.68 0.18
N LYS A 107 29.42 12.21 -1.04
CA LYS A 107 30.19 11.66 -2.16
C LYS A 107 31.69 11.74 -1.91
N GLY A 108 32.20 12.92 -1.51
CA GLY A 108 33.61 13.09 -1.17
C GLY A 108 34.06 12.12 -0.07
N MET A 109 33.28 12.01 1.01
CA MET A 109 33.59 11.06 2.08
C MET A 109 33.59 9.60 1.61
N ARG A 110 32.77 9.26 0.61
CA ARG A 110 32.72 7.92 0.04
C ARG A 110 33.92 7.63 -0.86
N GLU A 111 34.35 8.61 -1.65
CA GLU A 111 35.56 8.53 -2.48
C GLU A 111 36.83 8.37 -1.63
N GLU A 112 36.87 9.02 -0.46
CA GLU A 112 37.90 8.82 0.58
C GLU A 112 37.86 7.41 1.23
N GLY A 113 36.90 6.57 0.86
CA GLY A 113 36.79 5.18 1.32
C GLY A 113 36.01 5.00 2.62
N MET A 114 35.34 6.02 3.14
CA MET A 114 34.51 5.85 4.34
C MET A 114 33.31 4.93 4.09
N THR A 115 32.97 4.15 5.11
CA THR A 115 31.76 3.33 5.09
C THR A 115 30.51 4.20 5.31
N ALA A 116 29.36 3.81 4.75
CA ALA A 116 28.11 4.55 4.94
C ALA A 116 27.69 4.74 6.41
N ARG A 117 28.11 3.82 7.30
CA ARG A 117 27.91 3.96 8.76
C ARG A 117 28.83 5.02 9.37
N ALA A 118 30.09 5.04 8.96
CA ALA A 118 31.04 6.08 9.38
C ALA A 118 30.57 7.46 8.92
N ILE A 119 30.16 7.58 7.66
CA ILE A 119 29.59 8.82 7.09
C ILE A 119 28.37 9.28 7.89
N ALA A 120 27.42 8.39 8.19
CA ALA A 120 26.25 8.78 8.99
C ALA A 120 26.65 9.32 10.38
N ARG A 121 27.60 8.67 11.06
CA ARG A 121 28.11 9.13 12.35
C ARG A 121 28.82 10.48 12.25
N THR A 122 29.63 10.70 11.22
CA THR A 122 30.31 12.00 11.04
C THR A 122 29.31 13.11 10.78
N LEU A 123 28.27 12.88 9.99
CA LEU A 123 27.18 13.84 9.76
C LEU A 123 26.41 14.19 11.06
N ASP A 124 26.16 13.19 11.90
CA ASP A 124 25.54 13.39 13.22
C ASP A 124 26.45 14.15 14.20
N THR A 125 27.73 13.80 14.25
CA THR A 125 28.73 14.51 15.05
C THR A 125 28.84 15.99 14.64
N MET A 126 28.79 16.26 13.33
CA MET A 126 28.78 17.63 12.79
C MET A 126 27.41 18.33 12.94
N LYS A 127 26.39 17.67 13.51
CA LYS A 127 25.03 18.18 13.70
C LYS A 127 24.37 18.66 12.40
N ILE A 128 24.66 17.99 11.28
CA ILE A 128 24.05 18.30 10.00
C ILE A 128 22.60 17.80 10.00
N PRO A 129 21.59 18.65 9.77
CA PRO A 129 20.20 18.24 9.85
C PRO A 129 19.79 17.33 8.69
N THR A 130 18.96 16.33 8.99
CA THR A 130 18.25 15.54 7.97
C THR A 130 17.01 16.27 7.45
N LYS A 131 16.37 15.74 6.41
CA LYS A 131 15.17 16.34 5.78
C LYS A 131 14.01 16.57 6.75
N LYS A 132 13.84 15.66 7.71
CA LYS A 132 12.92 15.84 8.85
C LYS A 132 13.79 16.23 10.04
N GLN A 133 14.00 17.54 10.17
CA GLN A 133 14.84 18.16 11.20
C GLN A 133 14.63 17.51 12.58
N GLY A 134 15.71 17.35 13.35
CA GLY A 134 15.69 16.76 14.69
C GLY A 134 15.91 15.25 14.77
N LYS A 135 15.95 14.54 13.64
CA LYS A 135 16.40 13.13 13.59
C LYS A 135 17.82 13.03 13.06
N GLY A 136 18.62 12.15 13.66
CA GLY A 136 19.96 11.82 13.21
C GLY A 136 19.99 11.04 11.89
N TRP A 137 21.17 10.96 11.30
CA TRP A 137 21.48 10.29 10.05
C TRP A 137 21.49 8.78 10.27
N HIS A 138 20.50 8.09 9.71
CA HIS A 138 20.56 6.64 9.63
C HIS A 138 21.42 6.21 8.43
N HIS A 139 22.33 5.25 8.62
CA HIS A 139 23.22 4.77 7.55
C HIS A 139 22.49 4.30 6.28
N HIS A 140 21.26 3.79 6.41
CA HIS A 140 20.44 3.42 5.25
C HIS A 140 20.08 4.65 4.38
N MET A 141 19.91 5.83 4.95
CA MET A 141 19.68 7.06 4.16
C MET A 141 20.90 7.41 3.32
N VAL A 142 22.09 7.30 3.90
CA VAL A 142 23.36 7.48 3.20
C VAL A 142 23.49 6.45 2.06
N ILE A 143 23.17 5.18 2.33
CA ILE A 143 23.14 4.14 1.29
C ILE A 143 22.12 4.48 0.18
N THR A 144 20.93 4.97 0.51
CA THR A 144 19.93 5.36 -0.49
C THR A 144 20.43 6.50 -1.38
N ILE A 145 21.09 7.50 -0.80
CA ILE A 145 21.74 8.58 -1.55
C ILE A 145 22.84 8.00 -2.44
N LEU A 146 23.77 7.24 -1.88
CA LEU A 146 24.89 6.68 -2.63
C LEU A 146 24.48 5.69 -3.73
N LYS A 147 23.38 4.93 -3.55
CA LYS A 147 22.78 4.10 -4.61
C LYS A 147 22.26 4.95 -5.78
N ARG A 148 21.62 6.07 -5.48
CA ARG A 148 21.14 7.01 -6.51
C ARG A 148 22.31 7.64 -7.26
N GLU A 149 23.38 7.99 -6.55
CA GLU A 149 24.59 8.60 -7.12
C GLU A 149 25.54 7.57 -7.78
N GLY A 150 25.20 6.27 -7.80
CA GLY A 150 25.95 5.25 -8.53
C GLY A 150 27.10 4.55 -7.77
N PHE A 151 27.29 4.81 -6.48
CA PHE A 151 28.38 4.22 -5.67
C PHE A 151 28.10 2.80 -5.15
N TYR A 152 26.89 2.28 -5.34
CA TYR A 152 26.50 0.93 -4.94
C TYR A 152 25.66 0.27 -6.03
N GLU A 153 25.99 -0.98 -6.35
CA GLU A 153 25.14 -1.82 -7.18
C GLU A 153 23.80 -2.11 -6.48
N THR A 154 22.70 -1.89 -7.20
CA THR A 154 21.39 -2.34 -6.79
C THR A 154 21.26 -3.84 -7.02
N LYS A 155 21.70 -4.65 -6.05
CA LYS A 155 21.33 -6.08 -6.06
C LYS A 155 19.84 -6.19 -5.71
N CYS A 156 18.98 -6.09 -6.72
CA CYS A 156 17.58 -6.45 -6.59
C CYS A 156 17.53 -7.94 -6.21
N LYS A 157 17.07 -8.25 -4.99
CA LYS A 157 16.77 -9.65 -4.65
C LYS A 157 15.74 -10.14 -5.67
N PRO A 158 15.97 -11.26 -6.37
CA PRO A 158 14.97 -11.80 -7.28
C PRO A 158 13.67 -11.96 -6.49
N GLY A 159 12.58 -11.43 -7.04
CA GLY A 159 11.27 -11.48 -6.40
C GLY A 159 11.00 -12.89 -5.90
N ARG A 160 10.62 -13.03 -4.63
CA ARG A 160 10.24 -14.31 -4.03
C ARG A 160 9.16 -14.90 -4.94
N LYS A 161 9.52 -15.91 -5.75
CA LYS A 161 8.57 -16.64 -6.58
C LYS A 161 7.50 -17.19 -5.61
N LYS A 162 6.25 -16.81 -5.87
CA LYS A 162 5.10 -17.34 -5.13
C LYS A 162 4.86 -18.78 -5.53
#